data_AF-A0A1Q3X3H4-F1
#
_entry.id   AF-A0A1Q3X3H4-F1
#
_cell.length_a   1.000
_cell.length_b   1.000
_cell.length_c   1.000
_cell.angle_alpha   90.00
_cell.angle_beta   90.00
_cell.angle_gamma   90.00
#
_symmetry.space_group_name_H-M   'P 1'
#
loop_
_entity.id
_entity.type
_entity.pdbx_description
1 polymer ?
#
loop_
_entity_poly.entity_id
_entity_poly.type
_entity_poly.pdbx_seq_one_letter_code
_entity_poly.pdbx_strand_id
1 'polypeptide(L)'
;MLYLNVASASKVTVTLYEAAQNVDNPFFTWKLFNAENEVVFTADDISPVPYYYNSFTISVATYSGLTAGIINVETGQYTYEVYEMENQYDLNLSNAIGMVETGILNIVGTHSETKAYVKADNKIKAYKKR
;
A
#
# COMPACT_ATOMS: atom_id res chain seq x y z
N MET A 1 -11.64 4.09 -1.64
CA MET A 1 -10.73 3.31 -2.51
C MET A 1 -9.39 4.03 -2.58
N LEU A 2 -8.29 3.32 -2.36
CA LEU A 2 -6.93 3.85 -2.25
C LEU A 2 -6.00 3.24 -3.30
N TYR A 3 -4.90 3.94 -3.61
CA TYR A 3 -3.88 3.50 -4.56
C TYR A 3 -2.48 3.71 -3.99
N LEU A 4 -1.63 2.68 -4.09
CA LEU A 4 -0.20 2.76 -3.77
C LEU A 4 0.61 2.33 -4.98
N ASN A 5 1.72 3.01 -5.24
CA ASN A 5 2.65 2.63 -6.31
C ASN A 5 3.84 1.88 -5.71
N VAL A 6 4.20 0.75 -6.31
CA VAL A 6 5.40 -0.02 -5.92
C VAL A 6 6.66 0.83 -6.04
N ALA A 7 7.60 0.64 -5.12
CA ALA A 7 8.88 1.34 -5.04
C ALA A 7 8.76 2.87 -4.87
N SER A 8 7.65 3.33 -4.28
CA SER A 8 7.45 4.74 -3.96
C SER A 8 6.61 4.93 -2.71
N ALA A 9 6.79 6.10 -2.08
CA ALA A 9 5.94 6.56 -0.99
C ALA A 9 4.68 7.21 -1.55
N SER A 10 3.53 6.87 -1.00
CA SER A 10 2.23 7.47 -1.34
C SER A 10 1.65 8.13 -0.10
N LYS A 11 1.09 9.34 -0.28
CA LYS A 11 0.33 10.01 0.77
C LYS A 11 -1.11 9.52 0.74
N VAL A 12 -1.58 8.95 1.84
CA VAL A 12 -2.96 8.49 2.03
C VAL A 12 -3.64 9.41 3.02
N THR A 13 -4.77 10.00 2.62
CA THR A 13 -5.59 10.84 3.48
C THR A 13 -6.97 10.21 3.66
N VAL A 14 -7.39 10.07 4.91
CA VAL A 14 -8.67 9.43 5.32
C VAL A 14 -9.26 10.20 6.50
N THR A 15 -10.55 10.03 6.78
CA THR A 15 -11.26 10.66 7.90
C THR A 15 -11.58 9.60 8.96
N LEU A 16 -10.67 9.39 9.90
CA LEU A 16 -10.79 8.28 10.88
C LEU A 16 -11.28 8.76 12.25
N TYR A 17 -10.89 9.97 12.64
CA TYR A 17 -11.16 10.50 13.98
C TYR A 17 -12.66 10.54 14.32
N GLU A 18 -13.52 10.86 13.35
CA GLU A 18 -14.98 10.90 13.55
C GLU A 18 -15.59 9.51 13.86
N ALA A 19 -14.92 8.43 13.47
CA ALA A 19 -15.34 7.06 13.72
C ALA A 19 -14.69 6.44 14.97
N ALA A 20 -13.70 7.11 15.57
CA ALA A 20 -12.99 6.66 16.76
C ALA A 20 -13.87 6.78 18.03
N GLN A 21 -13.72 5.86 18.99
CA GLN A 21 -14.58 5.72 20.17
C GLN A 21 -14.18 6.63 21.34
N ASN A 22 -13.96 7.92 21.07
CA ASN A 22 -13.62 8.97 22.04
C ASN A 22 -12.30 8.74 22.83
N VAL A 23 -11.32 8.06 22.25
CA VAL A 23 -9.95 8.13 22.80
C VAL A 23 -9.33 9.49 22.48
N ASP A 24 -8.72 10.11 23.48
CA ASP A 24 -7.96 11.34 23.29
C ASP A 24 -6.68 11.02 22.48
N ASN A 25 -6.64 11.48 21.22
CA ASN A 25 -5.54 11.27 20.28
C ASN A 25 -5.26 9.77 19.99
N PRO A 26 -6.17 9.07 19.29
CA PRO A 26 -5.99 7.66 18.97
C PRO A 26 -4.82 7.43 18.01
N PHE A 27 -4.25 6.24 18.08
CA PHE A 27 -3.31 5.72 17.07
C PHE A 27 -4.04 4.79 16.11
N PHE A 28 -3.47 4.58 14.92
CA PHE A 28 -4.10 3.79 13.87
C PHE A 28 -3.21 2.67 13.36
N THR A 29 -3.74 1.45 13.42
CA THR A 29 -3.11 0.25 12.87
C THR A 29 -3.92 -0.24 11.68
N TRP A 30 -3.21 -0.55 10.60
CA TRP A 30 -3.76 -0.96 9.33
C TRP A 30 -3.58 -2.46 9.15
N LYS A 31 -4.60 -3.12 8.65
CA LYS A 31 -4.55 -4.49 8.15
C LYS A 31 -4.85 -4.48 6.66
N LEU A 32 -3.99 -5.09 5.86
CA LEU A 32 -4.26 -5.38 4.45
C LEU A 32 -4.34 -6.87 4.26
N PHE A 33 -5.31 -7.34 3.49
CA PHE A 33 -5.41 -8.74 3.17
C PHE A 33 -6.08 -9.00 1.82
N ASN A 34 -5.76 -10.15 1.25
CA ASN A 34 -6.46 -10.75 0.13
C ASN A 34 -6.51 -12.28 0.33
N ALA A 35 -6.77 -13.04 -0.73
CA ALA A 35 -6.85 -14.50 -0.64
C ALA A 35 -5.51 -15.19 -0.27
N GLU A 36 -4.38 -14.52 -0.48
CA GLU A 36 -3.05 -15.14 -0.41
C GLU A 36 -2.13 -14.47 0.62
N ASN A 37 -2.36 -13.20 0.92
CA ASN A 37 -1.46 -12.35 1.70
C ASN A 37 -2.22 -11.58 2.77
N GLU A 38 -1.57 -11.39 3.92
CA GLU A 38 -2.03 -10.53 5.00
C GLU A 38 -0.83 -9.75 5.57
N VAL A 39 -0.99 -8.46 5.84
CA VAL A 39 0.01 -7.63 6.52
C VAL A 39 -0.67 -6.68 7.49
N VAL A 40 -0.09 -6.55 8.68
CA VAL A 40 -0.49 -5.57 9.69
C VAL A 40 0.66 -4.59 9.89
N PHE A 41 0.36 -3.29 9.86
CA PHE A 41 1.35 -2.23 9.94
C PHE A 41 0.75 -0.96 10.56
N THR A 42 1.59 -0.03 11.00
CA THR A 42 1.18 1.31 11.41
C THR A 42 2.00 2.35 10.64
N ALA A 43 1.50 3.58 10.64
CA ALA A 43 2.24 4.74 10.16
C ALA A 43 1.88 5.94 11.04
N ASP A 44 2.83 6.87 11.19
CA ASP A 44 2.55 8.10 11.92
C ASP A 44 1.56 8.97 11.14
N ASP A 45 0.59 9.54 11.86
CA ASP A 45 -0.29 10.57 11.30
C ASP A 45 0.50 11.87 11.17
N ILE A 46 0.68 12.31 9.94
CA ILE A 46 1.36 13.56 9.56
C ILE A 46 0.37 14.69 9.25
N SER A 47 -0.90 14.53 9.61
CA SER A 47 -1.91 15.57 9.42
C SER A 47 -1.64 16.78 10.34
N PRO A 48 -1.82 18.01 9.85
CA PRO A 48 -1.74 19.19 10.71
C PRO A 48 -2.98 19.37 11.59
N VAL A 49 -4.09 18.69 11.27
CA VAL A 49 -5.36 18.78 11.99
C VAL A 49 -6.02 17.39 12.11
N PRO A 50 -5.50 16.50 12.97
CA PRO A 50 -5.89 15.08 13.04
C PRO A 50 -7.36 14.83 13.42
N TYR A 51 -8.03 15.84 13.96
CA TYR A 51 -9.45 15.79 14.32
C TYR A 51 -10.41 15.79 13.12
N TYR A 52 -9.96 16.25 11.95
CA TYR A 52 -10.79 16.30 10.73
C TYR A 52 -10.36 15.25 9.71
N TYR A 53 -9.06 15.04 9.56
CA TYR A 53 -8.52 14.04 8.65
C TYR A 53 -7.16 13.58 9.16
N ASN A 54 -6.82 12.35 8.82
CA ASN A 54 -5.56 11.71 9.13
C ASN A 54 -4.81 11.52 7.82
N SER A 55 -3.50 11.74 7.84
CA SER A 55 -2.64 11.64 6.66
C SER A 55 -1.46 10.75 6.99
N PHE A 56 -1.21 9.75 6.15
CA PHE A 56 -0.15 8.77 6.35
C PHE A 56 0.76 8.73 5.14
N THR A 57 2.04 8.46 5.36
CA THR A 57 2.97 8.11 4.29
C THR A 57 3.15 6.60 4.29
N ILE A 58 2.70 5.94 3.22
CA ILE A 58 2.76 4.49 3.08
C ILE A 58 3.61 4.16 1.86
N SER A 59 4.59 3.27 2.01
CA SER A 59 5.52 2.87 0.96
C SER A 59 5.46 1.37 0.70
N VAL A 60 5.43 0.97 -0.56
CA VAL A 60 5.55 -0.44 -0.96
C VAL A 60 6.99 -0.70 -1.42
N ALA A 61 7.74 -1.52 -0.70
CA ALA A 61 9.17 -1.76 -0.94
C ALA A 61 9.54 -3.25 -0.82
N THR A 62 10.76 -3.61 -1.20
CA THR A 62 11.29 -4.99 -1.10
C THR A 62 11.71 -5.39 0.32
N TYR A 63 11.54 -4.48 1.29
CA TYR A 63 11.79 -4.69 2.71
C TYR A 63 10.58 -4.17 3.49
N SER A 64 10.39 -4.68 4.71
CA SER A 64 9.31 -4.26 5.60
C SER A 64 9.85 -3.36 6.70
N GLY A 65 9.11 -2.29 6.99
CA GLY A 65 9.25 -1.41 8.14
C GLY A 65 7.86 -1.12 8.66
N LEU A 66 7.25 -2.11 9.31
CA LEU A 66 5.82 -2.14 9.62
C LEU A 66 5.38 -1.00 10.54
N THR A 67 6.25 -0.47 11.39
CA THR A 67 5.95 0.70 12.24
C THR A 67 6.26 2.04 11.56
N ALA A 68 6.86 2.00 10.37
CA ALA A 68 7.24 3.17 9.57
C ALA A 68 6.37 3.30 8.31
N GLY A 69 5.26 2.55 8.20
CA GLY A 69 4.42 2.55 7.01
C GLY A 69 5.05 1.90 5.77
N ILE A 70 6.08 1.07 5.93
CA ILE A 70 6.76 0.40 4.80
C ILE A 70 6.32 -1.06 4.75
N ILE A 71 5.59 -1.41 3.69
CA ILE A 71 5.03 -2.75 3.47
C ILE A 71 5.72 -3.45 2.29
N ASN A 72 5.95 -4.75 2.43
CA ASN A 72 6.44 -5.60 1.35
C ASN A 72 5.34 -6.57 0.95
N VAL A 73 4.60 -6.21 -0.08
CA VAL A 73 3.45 -6.94 -0.60
C VAL A 73 3.43 -6.87 -2.12
N GLU A 74 2.91 -7.90 -2.76
CA GLU A 74 2.82 -7.95 -4.21
C GLU A 74 1.75 -6.99 -4.76
N THR A 75 1.91 -6.61 -6.02
CA THR A 75 0.89 -5.85 -6.76
C THR A 75 -0.42 -6.61 -6.78
N GLY A 76 -1.53 -5.90 -6.63
CA GLY A 76 -2.85 -6.50 -6.63
C GLY A 76 -3.87 -5.67 -5.89
N GLN A 77 -5.06 -6.23 -5.74
CA GLN A 77 -6.14 -5.65 -4.96
C GLN A 77 -6.17 -6.27 -3.57
N TYR A 78 -6.27 -5.42 -2.55
CA TYR A 78 -6.37 -5.78 -1.15
C TYR A 78 -7.61 -5.13 -0.55
N THR A 79 -8.19 -5.79 0.43
CA THR A 79 -9.05 -5.11 1.41
C THR A 79 -8.16 -4.49 2.46
N TYR A 80 -8.42 -3.24 2.81
CA TYR A 80 -7.80 -2.60 3.97
C TYR A 80 -8.84 -2.44 5.08
N GLU A 81 -8.37 -2.60 6.31
CA GLU A 81 -9.09 -2.28 7.54
C GLU A 81 -8.19 -1.38 8.38
N VAL A 82 -8.77 -0.37 9.02
CA VAL A 82 -8.06 0.51 9.94
C VAL A 82 -8.68 0.36 11.31
N TYR A 83 -7.83 0.17 12.31
CA TYR A 83 -8.19 -0.04 13.70
C TYR A 83 -7.69 1.11 14.55
N GLU A 84 -8.55 1.53 15.47
CA GLU A 84 -8.21 2.44 16.55
C GLU A 84 -7.44 1.71 17.64
N MET A 85 -6.31 2.26 18.04
CA MET A 85 -5.40 1.72 19.04
C MET A 85 -5.12 2.74 20.14
N GLU A 86 -5.01 2.27 21.38
CA GLU A 86 -4.58 3.08 22.52
C GLU A 86 -3.06 3.33 22.51
N ASN A 87 -2.28 2.37 22.00
CA ASN A 87 -0.82 2.43 22.00
C ASN A 87 -0.28 2.64 20.58
N GLN A 88 0.68 3.56 20.44
CA GLN A 88 1.40 3.78 19.18
C GLN A 88 2.19 2.52 18.79
N TYR A 89 2.22 2.22 17.49
CA TYR A 89 2.98 1.10 16.91
C TYR A 89 2.50 -0.30 17.35
N ASP A 90 1.33 -0.42 17.97
CA ASP A 90 0.78 -1.72 18.34
C ASP A 90 0.23 -2.46 17.10
N LEU A 91 0.89 -3.57 16.75
CA LEU A 91 0.52 -4.43 15.63
C LEU A 91 -0.41 -5.58 16.02
N ASN A 92 -0.72 -5.75 17.31
CA ASN A 92 -1.64 -6.78 17.78
C ASN A 92 -3.08 -6.28 17.73
N LEU A 93 -3.82 -6.67 16.70
CA LEU A 93 -5.22 -6.27 16.52
C LEU A 93 -6.17 -6.75 17.63
N SER A 94 -5.75 -7.70 18.48
CA SER A 94 -6.53 -8.08 19.67
C SER A 94 -6.59 -6.97 20.72
N ASN A 95 -5.64 -6.02 20.67
CA ASN A 95 -5.60 -4.83 21.52
C ASN A 95 -6.39 -3.65 20.93
N ALA A 96 -6.98 -3.81 19.74
CA ALA A 96 -7.74 -2.75 19.10
C ALA A 96 -9.00 -2.41 19.91
N ILE A 97 -9.30 -1.12 19.99
CA ILE A 97 -10.55 -0.63 20.58
C ILE A 97 -11.71 -0.92 19.64
N GLY A 98 -11.49 -0.71 18.34
CA GLY A 98 -12.47 -0.99 17.30
C GLY A 98 -11.92 -0.76 15.89
N MET A 99 -12.62 -1.30 14.90
CA MET A 99 -12.38 -0.99 13.49
C MET A 99 -13.10 0.31 13.14
N VAL A 100 -12.38 1.26 12.55
CA VAL A 100 -12.88 2.61 12.22
C VAL A 100 -13.11 2.83 10.73
N GLU A 101 -12.46 2.04 9.86
CA GLU A 101 -12.57 2.19 8.42
C GLU A 101 -12.28 0.86 7.71
N THR A 102 -12.94 0.63 6.57
CA THR A 102 -12.62 -0.48 5.66
C THR A 102 -12.83 -0.08 4.20
N GLY A 103 -12.03 -0.63 3.29
CA GLY A 103 -12.23 -0.40 1.87
C GLY A 103 -11.29 -1.19 0.98
N ILE A 104 -11.21 -0.78 -0.29
CA ILE A 104 -10.35 -1.40 -1.30
C ILE A 104 -9.08 -0.57 -1.50
N LEU A 105 -7.94 -1.26 -1.52
CA LEU A 105 -6.61 -0.75 -1.82
C LEU A 105 -6.06 -1.44 -3.07
N ASN A 106 -5.61 -0.66 -4.06
CA ASN A 106 -4.92 -1.20 -5.23
C ASN A 106 -3.42 -0.87 -5.16
N ILE A 107 -2.59 -1.90 -5.25
CA ILE A 107 -1.13 -1.79 -5.33
C ILE A 107 -0.74 -1.93 -6.80
N VAL A 108 -0.28 -0.83 -7.36
CA VAL A 108 -0.02 -0.68 -8.80
C VAL A 108 1.49 -0.77 -9.05
N GLY A 109 1.88 -1.69 -9.94
CA GLY A 109 3.28 -1.83 -10.37
C GLY A 109 3.73 -0.69 -11.27
N THR A 110 5.04 -0.53 -11.42
CA THR A 110 5.60 0.29 -12.49
C THR A 110 5.31 -0.36 -13.84
N HIS A 111 4.88 0.42 -14.84
CA HIS A 111 4.62 -0.11 -16.18
C HIS A 111 5.89 -0.78 -16.73
N SER A 112 5.79 -2.03 -17.18
CA SER A 112 6.84 -2.67 -17.98
C SER A 112 6.80 -2.07 -19.38
N GLU A 113 7.93 -1.60 -19.89
CA GLU A 113 8.06 -1.26 -21.31
C GLU A 113 7.77 -2.51 -22.16
N THR A 114 6.92 -2.37 -23.17
CA THR A 114 6.69 -3.43 -24.16
C THR A 114 7.99 -3.66 -24.92
N LYS A 115 8.59 -4.85 -24.80
CA LYS A 115 9.74 -5.21 -25.65
C LYS A 115 9.28 -5.28 -27.10
N ALA A 116 9.59 -4.25 -27.89
CA ALA A 116 9.43 -4.30 -29.33
C ALA A 116 10.46 -5.27 -29.92
N TYR A 117 10.00 -6.39 -30.48
CA TYR A 117 10.87 -7.26 -31.25
C TYR A 117 11.20 -6.58 -32.58
N VAL A 118 12.45 -6.12 -32.74
CA VAL A 118 12.96 -5.70 -34.05
C VAL A 118 13.08 -6.95 -34.92
N LYS A 119 12.27 -7.04 -35.97
CA LYS A 119 12.37 -8.11 -36.97
C LYS A 119 13.78 -8.09 -37.55
N ALA A 120 14.53 -9.18 -37.40
CA ALA A 120 15.81 -9.34 -38.07
C ALA A 120 15.58 -9.42 -39.58
N ASP A 121 16.12 -8.46 -40.33
CA ASP A 121 16.14 -8.50 -41.80
C ASP A 121 17.03 -9.66 -42.27
N ASN A 122 16.41 -10.80 -42.56
CA ASN A 122 17.07 -11.90 -43.26
C ASN A 122 17.36 -11.49 -44.70
N LYS A 123 18.52 -10.88 -44.95
CA LYS A 123 19.08 -10.73 -46.30
C LYS A 123 19.50 -12.11 -46.82
N ILE A 124 18.64 -12.75 -47.60
CA ILE A 124 18.97 -13.98 -48.34
C ILE A 124 20.09 -13.65 -49.34
N LYS A 125 21.26 -14.28 -49.21
CA LYS A 125 22.32 -14.23 -50.23
C LYS A 125 21.93 -15.14 -51.39
N ALA A 126 21.59 -14.54 -52.54
CA ALA A 126 21.40 -15.28 -53.78
C ALA A 126 22.76 -15.72 -54.34
N TYR A 127 22.98 -17.03 -54.47
CA TYR A 127 24.15 -17.58 -55.16
C TYR A 127 23.86 -17.66 -56.67
N LYS A 128 24.70 -17.04 -57.50
CA LYS A 128 24.69 -17.20 -58.97
C LYS A 128 25.17 -18.61 -59.33
N LYS A 129 24.35 -19.39 -60.02
CA LYS A 129 24.77 -20.63 -60.69
C LYS A 129 25.70 -20.27 -61.85
N ARG A 130 26.84 -20.96 -61.92
CA ARG A 130 27.75 -20.98 -63.09
C ARG A 130 27.12 -21.78 -64.22
#